data_AF-A0A7S3BCQ7-F1
#
_entry.id   AF-A0A7S3BCQ7-F1
#
_cell.length_a   1.000
_cell.length_b   1.000
_cell.length_c   1.000
_cell.angle_alpha   90.00
_cell.angle_beta   90.00
_cell.angle_gamma   90.00
#
_symmetry.space_group_name_H-M   'P 1'
#
loop_
_entity.id
_entity.type
_entity.pdbx_description
1 polymer ?
#
loop_
_entity_poly.entity_id
_entity_poly.type
_entity_poly.pdbx_seq_one_letter_code
_entity_poly.pdbx_strand_id
1 'polypeptide(L)'
;VIFPWPLASLTALRALQHLTIDGAIPEADFVYLDAAHEKGETLIELTRAFDLLRVGGVLVGDDLDWHAVHSDLLLFCASRSADLVPCEEDDLLCTVPQLYAAPEGYWTLDSVPRQFVLRKGRGGVEALRASVEADEDGPEDDREYVPLNDRDRDALKLYEEAVALSEVGRIKEAQGLFKQAAAASGSVAYHFRLEPLSQIVERLSRSEA
;
A
#
# COMPACT_ATOMS: atom_id res chain seq x y z
N VAL A 1 -19.65 -12.11 -0.86
CA VAL A 1 -19.61 -13.57 -0.61
C VAL A 1 -18.15 -13.98 -0.58
N ILE A 2 -17.70 -14.72 0.44
CA ILE A 2 -16.34 -15.25 0.49
C ILE A 2 -16.42 -16.71 0.07
N PHE A 3 -15.70 -17.09 -0.98
CA PHE A 3 -15.68 -18.46 -1.48
C PHE A 3 -14.30 -19.08 -1.20
N PRO A 4 -14.15 -19.93 -0.18
CA PRO A 4 -12.88 -20.58 0.09
C PRO A 4 -12.56 -21.59 -1.00
N TRP A 5 -11.37 -21.50 -1.59
CA TRP A 5 -10.91 -22.47 -2.58
C TRP A 5 -9.81 -23.34 -1.98
N PRO A 6 -10.06 -24.64 -1.71
CA PRO A 6 -9.06 -25.52 -1.08
C PRO A 6 -8.04 -26.02 -2.12
N LEU A 7 -7.30 -25.09 -2.72
CA LEU A 7 -6.24 -25.35 -3.68
C LEU A 7 -4.98 -24.59 -3.26
N ALA A 8 -3.82 -25.12 -3.64
CA ALA A 8 -2.60 -24.33 -3.63
C ALA A 8 -2.76 -23.09 -4.51
N SER A 9 -2.13 -21.98 -4.11
CA SER A 9 -2.15 -20.66 -4.78
C SER A 9 -2.03 -20.77 -6.29
N LEU A 10 -0.97 -21.43 -6.81
CA LEU A 10 -0.74 -21.57 -8.25
C LEU A 10 -1.86 -22.32 -8.98
N THR A 11 -2.44 -23.34 -8.35
CA THR A 11 -3.55 -24.09 -8.93
C THR A 11 -4.82 -23.25 -8.95
N ALA A 12 -5.08 -22.49 -7.87
CA ALA A 12 -6.20 -21.56 -7.80
C ALA A 12 -6.07 -20.44 -8.85
N LEU A 13 -4.90 -19.81 -8.96
CA LEU A 13 -4.62 -18.76 -9.94
C LEU A 13 -4.82 -19.26 -11.37
N ARG A 14 -4.33 -20.46 -11.70
CA ARG A 14 -4.58 -21.07 -13.03
C ARG A 14 -6.05 -21.33 -13.29
N ALA A 15 -6.77 -21.87 -12.31
CA ALA A 15 -8.20 -22.13 -12.45
C ALA A 15 -8.99 -20.83 -12.66
N LEU A 16 -8.68 -19.78 -11.89
CA LEU A 16 -9.23 -18.45 -12.07
C LEU A 16 -8.93 -17.91 -13.47
N GLN A 17 -7.70 -18.05 -13.96
CA GLN A 17 -7.32 -17.57 -15.30
C GLN A 17 -8.18 -18.22 -16.39
N HIS A 18 -8.42 -19.53 -16.30
CA HIS A 18 -9.31 -20.22 -17.23
C HIS A 18 -10.74 -19.70 -17.15
N LEU A 19 -11.29 -19.54 -15.94
CA LEU A 19 -12.65 -19.02 -15.76
C LEU A 19 -12.80 -17.59 -16.28
N THR A 20 -11.78 -16.75 -16.11
CA THR A 20 -11.77 -15.38 -16.63
C THR A 20 -11.68 -15.37 -18.17
N ILE A 21 -10.79 -16.17 -18.76
CA ILE A 21 -10.65 -16.31 -20.23
C ILE A 21 -11.95 -16.80 -20.88
N ASP A 22 -12.63 -17.75 -20.23
CA ASP A 22 -13.90 -18.30 -20.70
C ASP A 22 -15.09 -17.34 -20.47
N GLY A 23 -14.86 -16.19 -19.83
CA GLY A 23 -15.89 -15.20 -19.49
C GLY A 23 -16.86 -15.65 -18.39
N ALA A 24 -16.52 -16.72 -17.66
CA ALA A 24 -17.34 -17.24 -16.57
C ALA A 24 -17.27 -16.35 -15.32
N ILE A 25 -16.16 -15.65 -15.12
CA ILE A 25 -15.97 -14.63 -14.08
C ILE A 25 -15.27 -13.39 -14.67
N PRO A 26 -15.47 -12.19 -14.10
CA PRO A 26 -14.72 -11.01 -14.52
C PRO A 26 -13.23 -11.12 -14.19
N GLU A 27 -12.42 -10.27 -14.82
CA GLU A 27 -11.06 -9.98 -14.38
C GLU A 27 -11.06 -9.39 -12.96
N ALA A 28 -9.96 -9.56 -12.23
CA ALA A 28 -9.87 -9.12 -10.84
C ALA A 28 -9.61 -7.61 -10.73
N ASP A 29 -10.40 -6.92 -9.90
CA ASP A 29 -10.09 -5.55 -9.46
C ASP A 29 -8.90 -5.50 -8.50
N PHE A 30 -8.80 -6.52 -7.65
CA PHE A 30 -7.84 -6.58 -6.55
C PHE A 30 -7.39 -8.01 -6.31
N VAL A 31 -6.09 -8.20 -6.11
CA VAL A 31 -5.49 -9.46 -5.69
C VAL A 31 -4.57 -9.18 -4.50
N TYR A 32 -4.78 -9.88 -3.40
CA TYR A 32 -3.79 -9.97 -2.32
C TYR A 32 -3.02 -11.28 -2.48
N LEU A 33 -1.70 -11.19 -2.51
CA LEU A 33 -0.80 -12.31 -2.68
C LEU A 33 0.08 -12.45 -1.44
N ASP A 34 -0.24 -13.47 -0.64
CA ASP A 34 0.62 -14.01 0.41
C ASP A 34 1.50 -15.08 -0.26
N ALA A 35 2.67 -14.65 -0.72
CA ALA A 35 3.44 -15.41 -1.71
C ALA A 35 4.16 -16.60 -1.09
N ALA A 36 4.39 -17.63 -1.90
CA ALA A 36 5.31 -18.69 -1.56
C ALA A 36 6.72 -18.08 -1.38
N HIS A 37 7.20 -18.03 -0.13
CA HIS A 37 8.47 -17.42 0.27
C HIS A 37 9.73 -18.10 -0.28
N GLU A 38 9.56 -18.95 -1.30
CA GLU A 38 10.63 -19.63 -2.02
C GLU A 38 10.96 -18.86 -3.30
N LYS A 39 12.27 -18.67 -3.53
CA LYS A 39 12.77 -17.97 -4.71
C LYS A 39 12.36 -18.71 -5.99
N GLY A 40 11.79 -17.99 -6.94
CA GLY A 40 11.23 -18.49 -8.18
C GLY A 40 9.73 -18.79 -8.09
N GLU A 41 9.22 -19.19 -6.93
CA GLU A 41 7.78 -19.45 -6.76
C GLU A 41 7.00 -18.15 -6.68
N THR A 42 7.48 -17.17 -5.88
CA THR A 42 6.91 -15.82 -5.81
C THR A 42 6.80 -15.19 -7.21
N LEU A 43 7.82 -15.32 -8.06
CA LEU A 43 7.80 -14.79 -9.42
C LEU A 43 6.67 -15.40 -10.27
N ILE A 44 6.46 -16.72 -10.17
CA ILE A 44 5.40 -17.41 -10.92
C ILE A 44 4.03 -16.92 -10.41
N GLU A 45 3.86 -16.80 -9.10
CA GLU A 45 2.61 -16.32 -8.50
C GLU A 45 2.32 -14.87 -8.87
N LEU A 46 3.29 -13.97 -8.73
CA LEU A 46 3.21 -12.57 -9.16
C LEU A 46 2.77 -12.46 -10.61
N THR A 47 3.42 -13.23 -11.49
CA THR A 47 3.08 -13.25 -12.92
C THR A 47 1.63 -13.63 -13.15
N ARG A 48 1.17 -14.71 -12.50
CA ARG A 48 -0.19 -15.23 -12.68
C ARG A 48 -1.26 -14.33 -12.06
N ALA A 49 -1.00 -13.82 -10.87
CA ALA A 49 -1.85 -12.89 -10.16
C ALA A 49 -2.00 -11.58 -10.95
N PHE A 50 -0.91 -11.06 -11.50
CA PHE A 50 -0.93 -9.82 -12.27
C PHE A 50 -1.68 -9.97 -13.62
N ASP A 51 -1.56 -11.13 -14.27
CA ASP A 51 -2.30 -11.41 -15.51
C ASP A 51 -3.82 -11.48 -15.26
N LEU A 52 -4.26 -11.88 -14.06
CA LEU A 52 -5.68 -11.90 -13.67
C LEU A 52 -6.29 -10.52 -13.46
N LEU A 53 -5.47 -9.52 -13.15
CA LEU A 53 -5.97 -8.17 -12.90
C LEU A 53 -6.56 -7.58 -14.17
N ARG A 54 -7.65 -6.84 -14.02
CA ARG A 54 -8.05 -5.90 -15.05
C ARG A 54 -7.11 -4.72 -15.10
N VAL A 55 -7.21 -3.94 -16.16
CA VAL A 55 -6.65 -2.59 -16.18
C VAL A 55 -7.30 -1.74 -15.10
N GLY A 56 -6.46 -1.00 -14.37
CA GLY A 56 -6.77 -0.27 -13.15
C GLY A 56 -6.70 -1.13 -11.88
N GLY A 57 -6.55 -2.46 -12.02
CA GLY A 57 -6.54 -3.38 -10.88
C GLY A 57 -5.24 -3.32 -10.08
N VAL A 58 -5.32 -3.77 -8.83
CA VAL A 58 -4.21 -3.68 -7.86
C VAL A 58 -3.83 -5.07 -7.34
N LEU A 59 -2.54 -5.38 -7.37
CA LEU A 59 -1.93 -6.55 -6.76
C LEU A 59 -1.13 -6.08 -5.55
N VAL A 60 -1.50 -6.54 -4.36
CA VAL A 60 -0.79 -6.29 -3.12
C VAL A 60 -0.13 -7.58 -2.68
N GLY A 61 1.06 -7.51 -2.11
CA GLY A 61 1.61 -8.62 -1.35
C GLY A 61 2.41 -8.15 -0.14
N ASP A 62 2.81 -9.10 0.68
CA ASP A 62 3.57 -8.91 1.90
C ASP A 62 4.97 -9.53 1.82
N ASP A 63 5.66 -9.58 2.96
CA ASP A 63 7.01 -10.11 3.13
C ASP A 63 8.07 -9.55 2.18
N LEU A 64 7.94 -8.28 1.79
CA LEU A 64 8.94 -7.59 0.97
C LEU A 64 10.32 -7.52 1.64
N ASP A 65 10.38 -7.62 2.97
CA ASP A 65 11.62 -7.72 3.74
C ASP A 65 12.32 -9.09 3.59
N TRP A 66 11.66 -10.06 2.96
CA TRP A 66 12.24 -11.36 2.66
C TRP A 66 12.97 -11.34 1.32
N HIS A 67 14.21 -11.82 1.34
CA HIS A 67 15.09 -11.77 0.18
C HIS A 67 14.51 -12.46 -1.07
N ALA A 68 13.80 -13.58 -0.89
CA ALA A 68 13.16 -14.31 -2.00
C ALA A 68 12.08 -13.46 -2.68
N VAL A 69 11.14 -12.91 -1.91
CA VAL A 69 10.05 -12.08 -2.39
C VAL A 69 10.58 -10.83 -3.06
N HIS A 70 11.49 -10.10 -2.41
CA HIS A 70 12.12 -8.91 -2.98
C HIS A 70 12.86 -9.20 -4.29
N SER A 71 13.67 -10.27 -4.33
CA SER A 71 14.40 -10.67 -5.54
C SER A 71 13.46 -11.00 -6.69
N ASP A 72 12.38 -11.73 -6.42
CA ASP A 72 11.42 -12.15 -7.43
C ASP A 72 10.54 -11.00 -7.91
N LEU A 73 10.19 -10.07 -7.02
CA LEU A 73 9.48 -8.85 -7.38
C LEU A 73 10.31 -7.98 -8.31
N LEU A 74 11.60 -7.79 -8.02
CA LEU A 74 12.51 -7.05 -8.91
C LEU A 74 12.63 -7.75 -10.27
N LEU A 75 12.74 -9.07 -10.28
CA LEU A 75 12.81 -9.85 -11.52
C LEU A 75 11.50 -9.78 -12.31
N PHE A 76 10.35 -9.81 -11.62
CA PHE A 76 9.04 -9.61 -12.23
C PHE A 76 8.98 -8.23 -12.91
N CYS A 77 9.33 -7.17 -12.19
CA CYS A 77 9.34 -5.80 -12.73
C CYS A 77 10.26 -5.68 -13.95
N ALA A 78 11.48 -6.24 -13.87
CA ALA A 78 12.45 -6.25 -14.97
C ALA A 78 11.97 -7.08 -16.18
N SER A 79 11.26 -8.18 -15.95
CA SER A 79 10.72 -9.03 -17.02
C SER A 79 9.61 -8.35 -17.84
N ARG A 80 8.94 -7.37 -17.23
CA ARG A 80 7.79 -6.70 -17.83
C ARG A 80 8.16 -5.41 -18.56
N SER A 81 9.38 -4.89 -18.39
CA SER A 81 9.88 -3.74 -19.14
C SER A 81 11.39 -3.76 -19.27
N ALA A 82 11.85 -3.64 -20.51
CA ALA A 82 13.23 -3.28 -20.81
C ALA A 82 13.54 -1.80 -20.47
N ASP A 83 12.50 -0.98 -20.35
CA ASP A 83 12.60 0.49 -20.24
C ASP A 83 11.81 1.03 -19.03
N LEU A 84 11.98 0.44 -17.83
CA LEU A 84 11.46 1.06 -16.61
C LEU A 84 12.13 2.41 -16.43
N VAL A 85 11.35 3.49 -16.52
CA VAL A 85 11.83 4.85 -16.25
C VAL A 85 11.50 5.17 -14.79
N PRO A 86 12.52 5.44 -13.94
CA PRO A 86 12.27 5.99 -12.62
C PRO A 86 11.54 7.33 -12.79
N CYS A 87 10.41 7.54 -12.09
CA CYS A 87 9.69 8.82 -12.14
C CYS A 87 10.38 9.94 -11.34
N GLU A 88 11.72 9.98 -11.33
CA GLU A 88 12.51 10.97 -10.58
C GLU A 88 12.42 12.40 -11.15
N GLU A 89 11.82 12.58 -12.32
CA GLU A 89 11.71 13.89 -13.01
C GLU A 89 10.30 14.52 -12.99
N ASP A 90 9.35 13.91 -12.28
CA ASP A 90 7.95 14.34 -12.27
C ASP A 90 7.54 14.89 -10.90
N ASP A 91 7.21 16.19 -10.82
CA ASP A 91 6.90 16.89 -9.56
C ASP A 91 5.73 16.25 -8.77
N LEU A 92 4.75 15.61 -9.44
CA LEU A 92 3.65 14.92 -8.75
C LEU A 92 4.09 13.52 -8.30
N LEU A 93 4.78 12.80 -9.17
CA LEU A 93 5.10 11.39 -8.96
C LEU A 93 6.38 11.15 -8.15
N CYS A 94 7.25 12.14 -8.02
CA CYS A 94 8.49 12.06 -7.22
C CYS A 94 8.21 11.89 -5.71
N THR A 95 6.99 12.17 -5.27
CA THR A 95 6.55 11.91 -3.89
C THR A 95 6.23 10.44 -3.64
N VAL A 96 6.05 9.64 -4.70
CA VAL A 96 5.77 8.20 -4.63
C VAL A 96 7.12 7.47 -4.72
N PRO A 97 7.63 6.91 -3.60
CA PRO A 97 8.91 6.24 -3.60
C PRO A 97 8.91 5.08 -4.59
N GLN A 98 10.01 4.89 -5.32
CA GLN A 98 10.23 3.71 -6.17
C GLN A 98 9.14 3.49 -7.22
N LEU A 99 8.53 4.56 -7.73
CA LEU A 99 7.57 4.47 -8.84
C LEU A 99 8.29 4.24 -10.17
N TYR A 100 8.01 3.09 -10.80
CA TYR A 100 8.47 2.74 -12.13
C TYR A 100 7.31 2.73 -13.12
N ALA A 101 7.51 3.42 -14.24
CA ALA A 101 6.57 3.42 -15.35
C ALA A 101 7.00 2.42 -16.43
N ALA A 102 6.03 1.71 -16.97
CA ALA A 102 6.20 0.89 -18.15
C ALA A 102 5.41 1.43 -19.35
N PRO A 103 5.93 1.33 -20.59
CA PRO A 103 5.21 1.75 -21.80
C PRO A 103 3.84 1.09 -21.95
N GLU A 104 3.70 -0.13 -21.43
CA GLU A 104 2.49 -0.95 -21.55
C GLU A 104 1.49 -0.74 -20.40
N GLY A 105 1.79 0.21 -19.51
CA GLY A 105 0.89 0.65 -18.44
C GLY A 105 0.90 -0.28 -17.25
N TYR A 106 1.98 -0.30 -16.48
CA TYR A 106 1.93 -0.81 -15.11
C TYR A 106 2.84 0.02 -14.21
N TRP A 107 2.55 -0.04 -12.91
CA TRP A 107 3.07 0.85 -11.89
C TRP A 107 3.37 0.08 -10.62
N THR A 108 4.55 0.25 -10.05
CA THR A 108 5.02 -0.26 -8.75
C THR A 108 6.02 0.79 -8.23
N LEU A 109 6.17 1.17 -6.96
CA LEU A 109 6.00 0.41 -5.71
C LEU A 109 5.82 1.32 -4.46
N ASP A 110 4.60 1.44 -3.93
CA ASP A 110 4.44 1.87 -2.53
C ASP A 110 4.88 0.70 -1.62
N SER A 111 5.98 0.91 -0.89
CA SER A 111 6.49 -0.05 0.08
C SER A 111 6.43 0.54 1.47
N VAL A 112 5.35 0.25 2.18
CA VAL A 112 5.41 0.12 3.63
C VAL A 112 6.44 -0.98 3.95
N PRO A 113 7.15 -0.97 5.09
CA PRO A 113 8.39 -1.73 5.32
C PRO A 113 8.40 -3.24 5.04
N ARG A 114 7.25 -3.85 4.72
CA ARG A 114 7.07 -5.28 4.43
C ARG A 114 6.08 -5.58 3.32
N GLN A 115 5.50 -4.58 2.65
CA GLN A 115 4.46 -4.81 1.65
C GLN A 115 4.85 -4.19 0.31
N PHE A 116 4.26 -4.71 -0.76
CA PHE A 116 4.36 -4.14 -2.09
C PHE A 116 2.99 -3.96 -2.70
N VAL A 117 2.85 -2.92 -3.53
CA VAL A 117 1.66 -2.64 -4.31
C VAL A 117 2.03 -2.48 -5.79
N LEU A 118 1.35 -3.24 -6.65
CA LEU A 118 1.47 -3.20 -8.10
C LEU A 118 0.12 -2.82 -8.71
N ARG A 119 0.03 -1.70 -9.42
CA ARG A 119 -1.18 -1.28 -10.15
C ARG A 119 -1.00 -1.58 -11.64
N LYS A 120 -1.94 -2.34 -12.20
CA LYS A 120 -2.02 -2.58 -13.64
C LYS A 120 -2.67 -1.36 -14.28
N GLY A 121 -1.94 -0.61 -15.10
CA GLY A 121 -2.44 0.58 -15.80
C GLY A 121 -2.79 0.30 -17.27
N ARG A 122 -3.09 1.39 -17.99
CA ARG A 122 -3.14 1.45 -19.45
C ARG A 122 -2.36 2.69 -19.87
N GLY A 123 -1.47 2.56 -20.85
CA GLY A 123 -0.70 3.68 -21.38
C GLY A 123 0.51 4.05 -20.51
N GLY A 124 1.37 4.91 -21.05
CA GLY A 124 2.59 5.37 -20.37
C GLY A 124 2.34 6.41 -19.28
N VAL A 125 3.36 7.22 -18.98
CA VAL A 125 3.37 8.10 -17.81
C VAL A 125 2.19 9.07 -17.71
N GLU A 126 1.82 9.66 -18.85
CA GLU A 126 0.71 10.60 -18.94
C GLU A 126 -0.63 10.02 -18.48
N ALA A 127 -0.87 8.73 -18.72
CA ALA A 127 -2.12 8.09 -18.33
C ALA A 127 -2.21 7.85 -16.81
N LEU A 128 -1.07 7.67 -16.13
CA LEU A 128 -1.07 7.67 -14.67
C LEU A 128 -1.22 9.05 -14.12
N ARG A 129 -0.48 10.04 -14.64
CA ARG A 129 -0.63 11.42 -14.19
C ARG A 129 -2.10 11.83 -14.17
N ALA A 130 -2.81 11.58 -15.28
CA ALA A 130 -4.25 11.83 -15.36
C ALA A 130 -5.08 11.02 -14.35
N SER A 131 -4.68 9.78 -14.02
CA SER A 131 -5.36 8.98 -12.99
C SER A 131 -5.07 9.48 -11.57
N VAL A 132 -3.85 9.92 -11.27
CA VAL A 132 -3.46 10.46 -9.97
C VAL A 132 -4.15 11.81 -9.75
N GLU A 133 -4.13 12.68 -10.76
CA GLU A 133 -4.84 13.97 -10.72
C GLU A 133 -6.35 13.75 -10.51
N ALA A 134 -6.96 12.77 -11.19
CA ALA A 134 -8.36 12.42 -10.98
C ALA A 134 -8.64 11.81 -9.59
N ASP A 135 -7.69 11.05 -9.02
CA ASP A 135 -7.81 10.47 -7.68
C ASP A 135 -7.60 11.57 -6.58
N GLU A 136 -6.71 12.54 -6.80
CA GLU A 136 -6.46 13.70 -5.91
C GLU A 136 -7.65 14.67 -5.86
N ASP A 137 -8.31 14.90 -6.99
CA ASP A 137 -9.54 15.69 -7.05
C ASP A 137 -10.73 14.95 -6.42
N GLY A 138 -10.60 13.64 -6.18
CA GLY A 138 -11.61 12.77 -5.57
C GLY A 138 -12.86 12.58 -6.45
N PRO A 139 -13.73 11.59 -6.15
CA PRO A 139 -15.06 11.59 -6.73
C PRO A 139 -15.79 12.88 -6.33
N GLU A 140 -16.56 13.50 -7.23
CA GLU A 140 -17.46 14.64 -6.93
C GLU A 140 -18.50 14.32 -5.82
N ASP A 141 -18.50 13.10 -5.26
CA ASP A 141 -19.30 12.74 -4.10
C ASP A 141 -18.56 13.16 -2.82
N ASP A 142 -18.96 14.32 -2.28
CA ASP A 142 -18.49 14.96 -1.03
C ASP A 142 -18.49 14.07 0.24
N ARG A 143 -18.81 12.78 0.13
CA ARG A 143 -19.06 11.87 1.24
C ARG A 143 -17.88 10.99 1.62
N GLU A 144 -16.86 10.84 0.78
CA GLU A 144 -15.78 9.87 1.03
C GLU A 144 -14.49 10.51 1.57
N TYR A 145 -14.27 11.81 1.30
CA TYR A 145 -13.15 12.57 1.86
C TYR A 145 -13.68 13.75 2.67
N VAL A 146 -13.68 13.64 3.99
CA VAL A 146 -13.95 14.79 4.87
C VAL A 146 -12.64 15.56 5.03
N PRO A 147 -12.49 16.75 4.43
CA PRO A 147 -11.26 17.52 4.58
C PRO A 147 -11.00 17.77 6.07
N LEU A 148 -9.73 17.66 6.50
CA LEU A 148 -9.34 17.97 7.87
C LEU A 148 -9.82 19.39 8.22
N ASN A 149 -10.69 19.48 9.22
CA ASN A 149 -11.07 20.80 9.74
C ASN A 149 -9.94 21.36 10.61
N ASP A 150 -10.05 22.60 11.06
CA ASP A 150 -8.99 23.25 11.83
C ASP A 150 -8.67 22.52 13.14
N ARG A 151 -9.66 21.87 13.77
CA ARG A 151 -9.42 21.04 14.96
C ARG A 151 -8.62 19.79 14.64
N ASP A 152 -8.88 19.16 13.49
CA ASP A 152 -8.11 18.00 13.05
C ASP A 152 -6.66 18.39 12.75
N ARG A 153 -6.44 19.56 12.12
CA ARG A 153 -5.10 20.10 11.87
C ARG A 153 -4.34 20.41 13.15
N ASP A 154 -5.00 21.01 14.14
CA ASP A 154 -4.39 21.29 15.44
C ASP A 154 -4.09 20.01 16.22
N ALA A 155 -4.98 19.02 16.15
CA ALA A 155 -4.76 17.69 16.73
C ALA A 155 -3.55 16.99 16.08
N LEU A 156 -3.38 17.10 14.76
CA LEU A 156 -2.26 16.53 14.04
C LEU A 156 -0.91 17.16 14.46
N LYS A 157 -0.85 18.48 14.62
CA LYS A 157 0.36 19.16 15.12
C LYS A 157 0.75 18.68 16.52
N LEU A 158 -0.22 18.54 17.42
CA LEU A 158 0.00 18.00 18.77
C LEU A 158 0.52 16.56 18.72
N TYR A 159 0.01 15.76 17.79
CA TYR A 159 0.46 14.39 17.57
C TYR A 159 1.92 14.33 17.07
N GLU A 160 2.26 15.13 16.05
CA GLU A 160 3.62 15.20 15.50
C GLU A 160 4.64 15.65 16.56
N GLU A 161 4.31 16.66 17.36
CA GLU A 161 5.15 17.10 18.47
C GLU A 161 5.32 16.01 19.55
N ALA A 162 4.25 15.25 19.83
CA ALA A 162 4.31 14.13 20.75
C ALA A 162 5.24 13.01 20.25
N VAL A 163 5.22 12.71 18.95
CA VAL A 163 6.15 11.73 18.33
C VAL A 163 7.60 12.21 18.50
N ALA A 164 7.89 13.47 18.14
CA ALA A 164 9.23 14.04 18.28
C ALA A 164 9.75 14.00 19.74
N LEU A 165 8.89 14.28 20.72
CA LEU A 165 9.23 14.16 22.14
C LEU A 165 9.49 12.72 22.57
N SER A 166 8.72 11.76 22.04
CA SER A 166 8.90 10.34 22.33
C SER A 166 10.25 9.82 21.83
N GLU A 167 10.66 10.22 20.63
CA GLU A 167 11.93 9.82 20.01
C GLU A 167 13.16 10.28 20.80
N VAL A 168 13.07 11.42 21.49
CA VAL A 168 14.13 11.94 22.37
C VAL A 168 14.01 11.48 23.83
N GLY A 169 13.14 10.49 24.12
CA GLY A 169 12.97 9.90 25.45
C GLY A 169 12.15 10.73 26.44
N ARG A 170 11.46 11.79 26.01
CA ARG A 170 10.60 12.64 26.87
C ARG A 170 9.18 12.07 27.00
N ILE A 171 9.09 10.81 27.42
CA ILE A 171 7.88 9.99 27.33
C ILE A 171 6.67 10.61 28.07
N LYS A 172 6.86 11.18 29.27
CA LYS A 172 5.75 11.79 30.04
C LYS A 172 5.12 13.00 29.34
N GLU A 173 5.92 13.79 28.63
CA GLU A 173 5.46 14.98 27.93
C GLU A 173 4.76 14.58 26.62
N ALA A 174 5.35 13.65 25.88
CA ALA A 174 4.73 13.02 24.71
C ALA A 174 3.34 12.46 25.04
N GLN A 175 3.19 11.73 26.16
CA GLN A 175 1.90 11.21 26.62
C GLN A 175 0.85 12.32 26.88
N GLY A 176 1.28 13.48 27.37
CA GLY A 176 0.40 14.63 27.59
C GLY A 176 -0.13 15.19 26.27
N LEU A 177 0.73 15.29 25.26
CA LEU A 177 0.36 15.77 23.93
C LEU A 177 -0.50 14.77 23.16
N PHE A 178 -0.20 13.47 23.22
CA PHE A 178 -1.06 12.43 22.62
C PHE A 178 -2.50 12.48 23.17
N LYS A 179 -2.66 12.69 24.47
CA LYS A 179 -3.99 12.84 25.08
C LYS A 179 -4.71 14.10 24.59
N GLN A 180 -3.99 15.21 24.41
CA GLN A 180 -4.56 16.45 23.90
C GLN A 180 -4.96 16.31 22.43
N ALA A 181 -4.12 15.70 21.59
CA ALA A 181 -4.43 15.40 20.20
C ALA A 181 -5.70 14.54 20.07
N ALA A 182 -5.79 13.45 20.83
CA ALA A 182 -6.95 12.57 20.82
C ALA A 182 -8.23 13.24 21.33
N ALA A 183 -8.12 14.17 22.28
CA ALA A 183 -9.26 14.95 22.77
C ALA A 183 -9.70 16.04 21.79
N ALA A 184 -8.77 16.60 21.01
CA ALA A 184 -9.04 17.65 20.03
C ALA A 184 -9.78 17.12 18.79
N SER A 185 -9.51 15.87 18.37
CA SER A 185 -10.19 15.25 17.24
C SER A 185 -10.41 13.74 17.41
N GLY A 186 -11.68 13.34 17.39
CA GLY A 186 -12.07 11.93 17.38
C GLY A 186 -11.70 11.21 16.07
N SER A 187 -11.62 11.93 14.94
CA SER A 187 -11.20 11.34 13.65
C SER A 187 -9.70 11.06 13.64
N VAL A 188 -8.87 11.96 14.19
CA VAL A 188 -7.42 11.72 14.38
C VAL A 188 -7.19 10.56 15.35
N ALA A 189 -7.95 10.49 16.45
CA ALA A 189 -7.88 9.37 17.38
C ALA A 189 -8.23 8.02 16.72
N TYR A 190 -9.19 8.01 15.80
CA TYR A 190 -9.65 6.82 15.08
C TYR A 190 -8.70 6.41 13.93
N HIS A 191 -8.28 7.36 13.09
CA HIS A 191 -7.49 7.09 11.89
C HIS A 191 -6.05 6.68 12.18
N PHE A 192 -5.40 7.28 13.16
CA PHE A 192 -4.01 6.96 13.47
C PHE A 192 -3.86 5.67 14.29
N ARG A 193 -4.98 4.95 14.55
CA ARG A 193 -5.04 3.74 15.37
C ARG A 193 -4.07 3.84 16.54
N LEU A 194 -4.11 4.99 17.24
CA LEU A 194 -3.26 5.22 18.39
C LEU A 194 -3.48 4.02 19.28
N GLU A 195 -2.48 3.12 19.33
CA GLU A 195 -2.53 1.95 20.19
C GLU A 195 -3.05 2.46 21.53
N PRO A 196 -4.05 1.79 22.15
CA PRO A 196 -4.58 2.23 23.42
C PRO A 196 -3.42 2.64 24.30
N LEU A 197 -3.37 3.89 24.77
CA LEU A 197 -2.17 4.51 25.34
C LEU A 197 -1.43 3.57 26.33
N SER A 198 -2.19 2.71 27.01
CA SER A 198 -1.69 1.59 27.83
C SER A 198 -0.67 0.67 27.14
N GLN A 199 -0.83 0.30 25.88
CA GLN A 199 0.06 -0.58 25.11
C GLN A 199 1.37 0.13 24.73
N ILE A 200 1.30 1.39 24.30
CA ILE A 200 2.48 2.22 24.03
C ILE A 200 3.28 2.43 25.31
N VAL A 201 2.60 2.76 26.42
CA VAL A 201 3.21 2.89 27.75
C VAL A 201 3.88 1.58 28.16
N GLU A 202 3.19 0.44 28.03
CA GLU A 202 3.71 -0.87 28.44
C GLU A 202 4.94 -1.27 27.62
N ARG A 203 4.95 -0.98 26.31
CA ARG A 203 6.08 -1.25 25.42
C ARG A 203 7.30 -0.39 25.77
N LEU A 204 7.10 0.91 26.01
CA LEU A 204 8.17 1.83 26.41
C LEU A 204 8.70 1.51 27.81
N SER A 205 7.83 1.09 28.74
CA SER A 205 8.23 0.66 30.09
C SER A 205 9.12 -0.58 30.08
N ARG A 206 8.96 -1.46 29.07
CA ARG A 206 9.76 -2.67 28.90
C ARG A 206 11.10 -2.43 28.22
N SER A 207 11.30 -1.29 27.53
CA SER A 207 12.60 -0.97 26.92
C SER A 207 13.58 -0.28 27.85
N GLU A 208 13.11 0.22 29.00
CA GLU A 208 13.94 0.87 30.04
C GLU A 208 14.41 -0.07 31.16
N ALA A 209 14.00 -1.35 31.13
CA ALA A 209 14.35 -2.39 32.11
C ALA A 209 15.31 -3.42 31.52
#